data_AF-A0A524JNK7-F1
#
_entry.id   AF-A0A524JNK7-F1
#
_cell.length_a   1.000
_cell.length_b   1.000
_cell.length_c   1.000
_cell.angle_alpha   90.00
_cell.angle_beta   90.00
_cell.angle_gamma   90.00
#
_symmetry.space_group_name_H-M   'P 1'
#
loop_
_entity.id
_entity.type
_entity.pdbx_description
1 polymer ?
#
loop_
_entity_poly.entity_id
_entity_poly.type
_entity_poly.pdbx_seq_one_letter_code
_entity_poly.pdbx_strand_id
1 'polypeptide(L)'
;MYLSKTDFREYLQCSKCLWLKKNNPDLYIRPNISEFDQKLIDEGYEVELAAREMFDSGVLVEGSNEQAALKTEELIQSKTSPIFQATFITDSGLLAKTDILIYNEFVNAWSIYEVKSSTSIKTGKDENHIYDITFQKLVLNLSKILVEETYIIHMRKDFKKTV
;
A
#
# COMPACT_ATOMS: atom_id res chain seq x y z
N MET A 1 18.33 0.92 3.33
CA MET A 1 17.34 -0.07 3.79
C MET A 1 16.11 0.69 4.23
N TYR A 2 14.91 0.29 3.81
CA TYR A 2 13.67 1.00 4.12
C TYR A 2 12.83 0.29 5.19
N LEU A 3 11.98 1.05 5.88
CA LEU A 3 10.88 0.54 6.68
C LEU A 3 9.57 0.72 5.92
N SER A 4 8.99 -0.40 5.50
CA SER A 4 7.75 -0.45 4.74
C SER A 4 6.52 -0.67 5.64
N LYS A 5 5.32 -0.55 5.05
CA LYS A 5 4.05 -0.98 5.67
C LYS A 5 4.13 -2.41 6.24
N THR A 6 4.69 -3.35 5.48
CA THR A 6 4.86 -4.74 5.91
C THR A 6 5.81 -4.86 7.10
N ASP A 7 6.87 -4.06 7.13
CA ASP A 7 7.78 -4.01 8.28
C ASP A 7 7.08 -3.43 9.52
N PHE A 8 6.25 -2.39 9.36
CA PHE A 8 5.45 -1.85 10.45
C PHE A 8 4.46 -2.87 11.01
N ARG A 9 3.79 -3.64 10.15
CA ARG A 9 2.93 -4.76 10.60
C ARG A 9 3.71 -5.80 11.39
N GLU A 10 4.88 -6.18 10.90
CA GLU A 10 5.77 -7.11 11.59
C GLU A 10 6.23 -6.56 12.95
N TYR A 11 6.51 -5.27 13.06
CA TYR A 11 6.81 -4.62 14.34
C TYR A 11 5.65 -4.74 15.35
N LEU A 12 4.42 -4.46 14.91
CA LEU A 12 3.24 -4.53 15.76
C LEU A 12 2.99 -5.96 16.29
N GLN A 13 3.29 -6.97 15.47
CA GLN A 13 3.20 -8.37 15.88
C GLN A 13 4.37 -8.78 16.77
N CYS A 14 5.60 -8.48 16.36
CA CYS A 14 6.83 -8.79 17.09
C CYS A 14 7.98 -7.86 16.69
N SER A 15 8.22 -6.83 17.50
CA SER A 15 9.33 -5.89 17.30
C SER A 15 10.72 -6.54 17.28
N LYS A 16 10.92 -7.64 18.02
CA LYS A 16 12.18 -8.41 18.01
C LYS A 16 12.42 -9.10 16.66
N CYS A 17 11.37 -9.65 16.05
CA CYS A 17 11.46 -10.26 14.71
C CYS A 17 11.85 -9.22 13.67
N LEU A 18 11.19 -8.06 13.66
CA LEU A 18 11.59 -6.97 12.76
C LEU A 18 13.04 -6.56 13.00
N TRP A 19 13.46 -6.41 14.25
CA TRP A 19 14.83 -6.00 14.56
C TRP A 19 15.86 -7.01 14.01
N LEU A 20 15.63 -8.31 14.19
CA LEU A 20 16.48 -9.37 13.63
C LEU A 20 16.48 -9.31 12.10
N LYS A 21 15.31 -9.22 11.45
CA LYS A 21 15.19 -9.09 10.00
C LYS A 21 16.04 -7.95 9.43
N LYS A 22 16.11 -6.83 10.15
CA LYS A 22 16.80 -5.60 9.68
C LYS A 22 18.27 -5.53 10.09
N ASN A 23 18.65 -6.05 11.27
CA ASN A 23 19.98 -5.84 11.86
C ASN A 23 20.81 -7.12 12.02
N ASN A 24 20.17 -8.29 12.06
CA ASN A 24 20.86 -9.58 12.18
C ASN A 24 20.08 -10.67 11.41
N PRO A 25 20.06 -10.59 10.07
CA PRO A 25 19.22 -11.44 9.23
C PRO A 25 19.58 -12.93 9.32
N ASP A 26 20.81 -13.26 9.73
CA ASP A 26 21.26 -14.65 9.93
C ASP A 26 20.50 -15.36 11.06
N LEU A 27 19.99 -14.60 12.04
CA LEU A 27 19.15 -15.10 13.13
C LEU A 27 17.65 -14.94 12.86
N TYR A 28 17.27 -14.29 11.76
CA TYR A 28 15.87 -14.08 11.42
C TYR A 28 15.27 -15.35 10.80
N ILE A 29 14.30 -15.94 11.51
CA ILE A 29 13.55 -17.08 11.00
C ILE A 29 12.45 -16.54 10.08
N ARG A 30 12.66 -16.68 8.77
CA ARG A 30 11.64 -16.34 7.77
C ARG A 30 10.43 -17.26 7.95
N PRO A 31 9.20 -16.71 7.95
CA PRO A 31 8.00 -17.53 7.89
C PRO A 31 8.02 -18.38 6.62
N ASN A 32 7.67 -19.66 6.74
CA ASN A 32 7.41 -20.49 5.57
C ASN A 32 6.08 -20.04 4.95
N ILE A 33 6.09 -19.68 3.68
CA ILE A 33 4.87 -19.37 2.92
C ILE A 33 4.26 -20.72 2.51
N SER A 34 3.08 -21.03 3.05
CA SER A 34 2.33 -22.21 2.64
C SER A 34 1.66 -22.00 1.27
N GLU A 35 1.20 -23.07 0.62
CA GLU A 35 0.39 -22.95 -0.61
C GLU A 35 -0.88 -22.11 -0.37
N PHE A 36 -1.45 -22.19 0.84
CA PHE A 36 -2.60 -21.38 1.23
C PHE A 36 -2.22 -19.89 1.32
N ASP A 37 -1.07 -19.56 1.91
CA ASP A 37 -0.60 -18.17 1.99
C ASP A 37 -0.29 -17.60 0.60
N GLN A 38 0.32 -18.41 -0.28
CA GLN A 38 0.59 -18.00 -1.66
C GLN A 38 -0.72 -17.70 -2.40
N LYS A 39 -1.74 -18.56 -2.26
CA LYS A 39 -3.05 -18.33 -2.84
C LYS A 39 -3.67 -17.02 -2.37
N LEU A 40 -3.58 -16.70 -1.07
CA LEU A 40 -4.09 -15.43 -0.54
C LEU A 40 -3.35 -14.20 -1.09
N ILE A 41 -2.04 -14.33 -1.34
CA ILE A 41 -1.23 -13.29 -1.98
C ILE A 41 -1.70 -13.08 -3.43
N ASP A 42 -1.85 -14.17 -4.18
CA ASP A 42 -2.27 -14.14 -5.59
C ASP A 42 -3.67 -13.54 -5.74
N GLU A 43 -4.63 -13.96 -4.91
CA GLU A 43 -5.97 -13.36 -4.84
C GLU A 43 -5.92 -11.87 -4.49
N GLY A 44 -4.98 -11.47 -3.63
CA GLY A 44 -4.72 -10.06 -3.32
C GLY A 44 -4.34 -9.26 -4.55
N TYR A 45 -3.42 -9.77 -5.37
CA TYR A 45 -3.01 -9.12 -6.63
C TYR A 45 -4.14 -9.06 -7.65
N GLU A 46 -4.94 -10.12 -7.78
CA GLU A 46 -6.09 -10.14 -8.68
C GLU A 46 -7.14 -9.08 -8.29
N VAL A 47 -7.44 -8.95 -6.99
CA VAL A 47 -8.38 -7.93 -6.50
C VAL A 47 -7.83 -6.52 -6.71
N GLU A 48 -6.54 -6.30 -6.49
CA GLU A 48 -5.90 -5.00 -6.76
C GLU A 48 -5.97 -4.64 -8.25
N LEU A 49 -5.68 -5.59 -9.14
CA LEU A 49 -5.81 -5.40 -10.59
C LEU A 49 -7.24 -5.05 -10.99
N ALA A 50 -8.23 -5.77 -10.46
CA ALA A 50 -9.64 -5.48 -10.72
C ALA A 50 -10.07 -4.10 -10.17
N ALA A 51 -9.54 -3.69 -9.01
CA ALA A 51 -9.84 -2.37 -8.46
C ALA A 51 -9.34 -1.22 -9.33
N ARG A 52 -8.25 -1.42 -10.08
CA ARG A 52 -7.75 -0.42 -11.04
C ARG A 52 -8.76 -0.15 -12.16
N GLU A 53 -9.57 -1.13 -12.56
CA GLU A 53 -10.62 -0.97 -13.57
C GLU A 53 -11.75 -0.02 -13.14
N MET A 54 -11.84 0.31 -11.84
CA MET A 54 -12.77 1.32 -11.33
C MET A 54 -12.32 2.75 -11.64
N PHE A 55 -11.10 2.95 -12.14
CA PHE A 55 -10.50 4.25 -12.39
C PHE A 55 -9.98 4.36 -13.82
N ASP A 56 -10.48 5.36 -14.56
CA ASP A 56 -10.14 5.54 -15.96
C ASP A 56 -8.69 6.05 -16.15
N SER A 57 -8.00 5.49 -17.15
CA SER A 57 -6.73 6.02 -17.68
C SER A 57 -5.59 6.21 -16.65
N GLY A 58 -5.56 5.39 -15.59
CA GLY A 58 -4.50 5.47 -14.58
C GLY A 58 -3.12 5.02 -15.07
N VAL A 59 -2.07 5.60 -14.50
CA VAL A 59 -0.67 5.27 -14.82
C VAL A 59 -0.11 4.32 -13.78
N LEU A 60 0.34 3.13 -14.20
CA LEU A 60 1.05 2.20 -13.33
C LEU A 60 2.52 2.61 -13.18
N VAL A 61 2.98 2.71 -11.93
CA VAL A 61 4.38 2.92 -11.60
C VAL A 61 5.06 1.57 -11.39
N GLU A 62 6.13 1.32 -12.14
CA GLU A 62 6.90 0.07 -12.09
C GLU A 62 8.40 0.33 -11.85
N GLY A 63 9.14 -0.74 -11.52
CA GLY A 63 10.59 -0.69 -11.31
C GLY A 63 11.03 -0.86 -9.85
N SER A 64 12.31 -0.60 -9.59
CA SER A 64 12.85 -0.59 -8.22
C SER A 64 12.16 0.48 -7.37
N ASN A 65 12.30 0.41 -6.04
CA ASN A 65 11.67 1.41 -5.16
C ASN A 65 12.12 2.84 -5.48
N GLU A 66 13.39 3.03 -5.82
CA GLU A 66 13.98 4.31 -6.16
C GLU A 66 13.50 4.80 -7.53
N GLN A 67 13.45 3.91 -8.53
CA GLN A 67 12.91 4.23 -9.86
C GLN A 67 11.43 4.61 -9.78
N ALA A 68 10.65 3.82 -9.03
CA ALA A 68 9.24 4.06 -8.79
C ALA A 68 9.00 5.38 -8.04
N ALA A 69 9.83 5.72 -7.05
CA ALA A 69 9.73 6.98 -6.33
C ALA A 69 10.00 8.19 -7.23
N LEU A 70 11.06 8.14 -8.03
CA LEU A 70 11.36 9.20 -9.02
C LEU A 70 10.22 9.35 -10.03
N LYS A 71 9.69 8.23 -10.54
CA LYS A 71 8.58 8.27 -11.48
C LYS A 71 7.31 8.83 -10.85
N THR A 72 7.04 8.47 -9.60
CA THR A 72 5.92 9.01 -8.84
C THR A 72 6.06 10.52 -8.68
N GLU A 73 7.24 11.02 -8.32
CA GLU A 73 7.49 12.46 -8.20
C GLU A 73 7.19 13.22 -9.51
N GLU A 74 7.64 12.72 -10.67
CA GLU A 74 7.30 13.31 -11.97
C GLU A 74 5.78 13.41 -12.18
N LEU A 75 5.05 12.32 -11.90
CA LEU A 75 3.60 12.25 -12.08
C LEU A 75 2.84 13.17 -11.12
N ILE A 76 3.33 13.32 -9.88
CA ILE A 76 2.79 14.27 -8.90
C ILE A 76 2.99 15.70 -9.41
N GLN A 77 4.17 16.05 -9.93
CA GLN A 77 4.48 17.39 -10.45
C GLN A 77 3.60 17.75 -11.66
N SER A 78 3.32 16.78 -12.54
CA SER A 78 2.40 16.95 -13.67
C SER A 78 0.91 16.80 -13.29
N LYS A 79 0.59 16.58 -12.00
CA LYS A 79 -0.79 16.34 -11.51
C LYS A 79 -1.50 15.20 -12.25
N THR A 80 -0.74 14.21 -12.70
CA THR A 80 -1.28 13.03 -13.37
C THR A 80 -2.03 12.18 -12.36
N SER A 81 -3.26 11.78 -12.71
CA SER A 81 -4.13 10.97 -11.85
C SER A 81 -5.08 10.18 -12.73
N PRO A 82 -5.45 8.93 -12.38
CA PRO A 82 -4.95 8.12 -11.26
C PRO A 82 -3.48 7.70 -11.37
N ILE A 83 -2.80 7.48 -10.24
CA ILE A 83 -1.49 6.82 -10.18
C ILE A 83 -1.63 5.49 -9.43
N PHE A 84 -1.29 4.38 -10.08
CA PHE A 84 -1.28 3.06 -9.46
C PHE A 84 0.12 2.71 -8.95
N GLN A 85 0.20 2.09 -7.77
CA GLN A 85 1.47 1.70 -7.13
C GLN A 85 2.42 2.90 -6.90
N ALA A 86 1.87 4.10 -6.69
CA ALA A 86 2.63 5.30 -6.38
C ALA A 86 3.53 5.05 -5.16
N THR A 87 4.82 5.33 -5.32
CA THR A 87 5.86 4.97 -4.36
C THR A 87 6.49 6.22 -3.75
N PHE A 88 6.60 6.24 -2.43
CA PHE A 88 7.15 7.36 -1.66
C PHE A 88 8.23 6.84 -0.72
N ILE A 89 9.36 7.54 -0.70
CA ILE A 89 10.49 7.29 0.19
C ILE A 89 10.77 8.58 0.96
N THR A 90 10.85 8.52 2.28
CA THR A 90 11.22 9.68 3.12
C THR A 90 12.72 9.71 3.39
N ASP A 91 13.24 10.88 3.73
CA ASP A 91 14.64 11.05 4.20
C ASP A 91 14.94 10.20 5.45
N SER A 92 13.92 9.95 6.29
CA SER A 92 14.01 9.07 7.46
C SER A 92 14.01 7.58 7.12
N GLY A 93 13.90 7.20 5.85
CA GLY A 93 13.95 5.82 5.38
C GLY A 93 12.62 5.05 5.45
N LEU A 94 11.48 5.75 5.54
CA LEU A 94 10.17 5.10 5.41
C LEU A 94 9.82 4.92 3.93
N LEU A 95 9.17 3.80 3.60
CA LEU A 95 8.72 3.46 2.24
C LEU A 95 7.23 3.13 2.25
N ALA A 96 6.45 3.88 1.48
CA ALA A 96 5.05 3.55 1.19
C ALA A 96 4.87 3.29 -0.30
N LYS A 97 4.09 2.26 -0.60
CA LYS A 97 3.47 2.07 -1.91
C LYS A 97 1.96 2.11 -1.69
N THR A 98 1.28 3.00 -2.39
CA THR A 98 -0.19 3.09 -2.35
C THR A 98 -0.75 2.36 -3.55
N ASP A 99 -1.82 1.58 -3.36
CA ASP A 99 -2.41 0.82 -4.47
C ASP A 99 -2.92 1.78 -5.55
N ILE A 100 -3.68 2.81 -5.13
CA ILE A 100 -4.24 3.83 -6.02
C ILE A 100 -4.15 5.20 -5.33
N LEU A 101 -3.66 6.21 -6.06
CA LEU A 101 -3.53 7.59 -5.62
C LEU A 101 -4.28 8.51 -6.60
N ILE A 102 -5.22 9.30 -6.09
CA ILE A 102 -6.09 10.17 -6.89
C ILE A 102 -5.84 11.63 -6.55
N TYR A 103 -5.66 12.47 -7.55
CA TYR A 103 -5.55 13.91 -7.38
C TYR A 103 -6.94 14.56 -7.42
N ASN A 104 -7.24 15.38 -6.42
CA ASN A 104 -8.43 16.22 -6.36
C ASN A 104 -8.07 17.66 -6.71
N GLU A 105 -8.49 18.10 -7.89
CA GLU A 105 -8.19 19.44 -8.40
C GLU A 105 -8.88 20.55 -7.61
N PHE A 106 -10.07 20.29 -7.03
CA PHE A 106 -10.88 21.30 -6.35
C PHE A 106 -10.24 21.78 -5.04
N VAL A 107 -9.58 20.87 -4.32
CA VAL A 107 -8.88 21.19 -3.07
C VAL A 107 -7.35 21.17 -3.21
N ASN A 108 -6.84 20.87 -4.41
CA ASN A 108 -5.42 20.73 -4.72
C ASN A 108 -4.71 19.78 -3.73
N ALA A 109 -5.28 18.58 -3.56
CA ALA A 109 -4.82 17.56 -2.61
C ALA A 109 -4.95 16.15 -3.21
N TRP A 110 -4.37 15.16 -2.56
CA TRP A 110 -4.41 13.76 -2.98
C TRP A 110 -5.27 12.91 -2.05
N SER A 111 -5.81 11.82 -2.58
CA SER A 111 -6.56 10.82 -1.85
C SER A 111 -5.95 9.43 -2.06
N ILE A 112 -5.77 8.68 -0.97
CA ILE A 112 -5.24 7.31 -1.02
C ILE A 112 -6.40 6.33 -1.05
N TYR A 113 -6.36 5.36 -1.94
CA TYR A 113 -7.27 4.22 -1.98
C TYR A 113 -6.45 2.94 -1.77
N GLU A 114 -6.63 2.30 -0.62
CA GLU A 114 -6.02 1.01 -0.28
C GLU A 114 -7.02 -0.11 -0.59
N VAL A 115 -6.57 -1.15 -1.30
CA VAL A 115 -7.40 -2.26 -1.75
C VAL A 115 -7.18 -3.48 -0.85
N LYS A 116 -8.27 -4.14 -0.46
CA LYS A 116 -8.26 -5.33 0.40
C LYS A 116 -9.12 -6.44 -0.19
N SER A 117 -8.56 -7.63 -0.35
CA SER A 117 -9.30 -8.84 -0.77
C SER A 117 -10.34 -9.32 0.26
N SER A 118 -10.23 -8.87 1.51
CA SER A 118 -11.19 -9.19 2.57
C SER A 118 -12.61 -8.71 2.25
N THR A 119 -13.63 -9.38 2.79
CA THR A 119 -15.03 -8.98 2.62
C THR A 119 -15.53 -7.96 3.65
N SER A 120 -14.63 -7.43 4.49
CA SER A 120 -14.94 -6.52 5.59
C SER A 120 -13.66 -5.83 6.05
N ILE A 121 -13.74 -4.55 6.43
CA ILE A 121 -12.62 -3.83 7.05
C ILE A 121 -12.18 -4.54 8.35
N LYS A 122 -10.87 -4.74 8.50
CA LYS A 122 -10.26 -5.36 9.68
C LYS A 122 -9.66 -4.29 10.58
N THR A 123 -9.95 -4.38 11.88
CA THR A 123 -9.48 -3.46 12.94
C THR A 123 -8.89 -4.22 14.13
N GLY A 124 -8.51 -5.50 13.92
CA GLY A 124 -7.97 -6.36 14.96
C GLY A 124 -6.51 -6.05 15.28
N LYS A 125 -5.95 -6.80 16.23
CA LYS A 125 -4.53 -6.68 16.62
C LYS A 125 -3.59 -7.22 15.55
N ASP A 126 -3.95 -8.35 14.93
CA ASP A 126 -3.08 -9.06 13.99
C ASP A 126 -3.21 -8.54 12.55
N GLU A 127 -4.38 -7.97 12.23
CA GLU A 127 -4.68 -7.33 10.95
C GLU A 127 -5.52 -6.08 11.17
N ASN A 128 -4.99 -4.94 10.71
CA ASN A 128 -5.62 -3.65 10.88
C ASN A 128 -5.44 -2.78 9.63
N HIS A 129 -6.49 -2.69 8.83
CA HIS A 129 -6.48 -1.93 7.57
C HIS A 129 -6.41 -0.42 7.81
N ILE A 130 -6.85 0.04 8.99
CA ILE A 130 -6.74 1.46 9.37
C ILE A 130 -5.28 1.82 9.63
N TYR A 131 -4.51 0.94 10.30
CA TYR A 131 -3.08 1.15 10.49
C TYR A 131 -2.29 1.13 9.18
N ASP A 132 -2.67 0.24 8.25
CA ASP A 132 -2.07 0.18 6.92
C ASP A 132 -2.16 1.52 6.17
N ILE A 133 -3.38 2.06 6.03
CA ILE A 133 -3.61 3.31 5.31
C ILE A 133 -3.10 4.53 6.09
N THR A 134 -3.08 4.45 7.43
CA THR A 134 -2.50 5.50 8.29
C THR A 134 -0.99 5.59 8.09
N PHE A 135 -0.30 4.44 8.00
CA PHE A 135 1.13 4.41 7.71
C PHE A 135 1.42 5.06 6.35
N GLN A 136 0.67 4.70 5.31
CA GLN A 136 0.82 5.32 3.99
C GLN A 136 0.58 6.84 4.05
N LYS A 137 -0.53 7.30 4.64
CA LYS A 137 -0.82 8.73 4.81
C LYS A 137 0.31 9.47 5.53
N LEU A 138 0.87 8.88 6.59
CA LEU A 138 2.00 9.44 7.32
C LEU A 138 3.22 9.61 6.42
N VAL A 139 3.57 8.57 5.64
CA VAL A 139 4.71 8.64 4.71
C VAL A 139 4.51 9.73 3.66
N LEU A 140 3.33 9.80 3.04
CA LEU A 140 3.03 10.83 2.03
C LEU A 140 3.11 12.25 2.63
N ASN A 141 2.56 12.46 3.83
CA ASN A 141 2.65 13.75 4.53
C ASN A 141 4.09 14.14 4.86
N LEU A 142 4.93 13.18 5.28
CA LEU A 142 6.36 13.41 5.51
C LEU A 142 7.11 13.72 4.21
N SER A 143 6.64 13.18 3.08
CA SER A 143 7.07 13.55 1.72
C SER A 143 6.42 14.84 1.21
N LYS A 144 5.78 15.63 2.08
CA LYS A 144 5.14 16.93 1.76
C LYS A 144 3.99 16.83 0.75
N ILE A 145 3.40 15.66 0.61
CA ILE A 145 2.19 15.45 -0.20
C ILE A 145 0.97 15.64 0.69
N LEU A 146 0.12 16.61 0.36
CA LEU A 146 -1.12 16.85 1.09
C LEU A 146 -2.14 15.75 0.78
N VAL A 147 -2.48 14.93 1.78
CA VAL A 147 -3.52 13.90 1.66
C VAL A 147 -4.78 14.34 2.39
N GLU A 148 -5.85 14.62 1.64
CA GLU A 148 -7.15 15.00 2.22
C GLU A 148 -7.84 13.79 2.84
N GLU A 149 -8.11 12.78 2.03
CA GLU A 149 -8.96 11.65 2.35
C GLU A 149 -8.24 10.33 2.09
N THR A 150 -8.76 9.29 2.73
CA THR A 150 -8.23 7.94 2.67
C THR A 150 -9.39 6.96 2.61
N TYR A 151 -9.37 6.07 1.63
CA TYR A 151 -10.43 5.11 1.35
C TYR A 151 -9.90 3.69 1.42
N ILE A 152 -10.74 2.78 1.92
CA ILE A 152 -10.47 1.35 1.88
C ILE A 152 -11.48 0.72 0.93
N ILE A 153 -10.99 0.18 -0.18
CA ILE A 153 -11.79 -0.63 -1.11
C ILE A 153 -11.70 -2.07 -0.63
N HIS A 154 -12.85 -2.73 -0.47
CA HIS A 154 -12.89 -4.13 -0.08
C HIS A 154 -13.98 -4.91 -0.81
N MET A 155 -13.85 -6.23 -0.82
CA MET A 155 -14.81 -7.09 -1.51
C MET A 155 -16.19 -7.01 -0.87
N ARG A 156 -17.23 -6.97 -1.70
CA ARG A 156 -18.62 -7.02 -1.23
C ARG A 156 -19.02 -8.48 -1.02
N LYS A 157 -19.22 -8.86 0.25
CA LYS A 157 -19.55 -10.24 0.66
C LYS A 157 -20.73 -10.85 -0.11
N ASP A 158 -21.76 -10.05 -0.37
CA ASP A 158 -23.01 -10.52 -0.97
C ASP A 158 -23.04 -10.35 -2.50
N PHE A 159 -21.92 -9.96 -3.12
CA PHE A 159 -21.85 -9.87 -4.58
C PHE A 159 -21.89 -11.27 -5.20
N LYS A 160 -22.89 -11.51 -6.04
CA LYS A 160 -22.95 -12.67 -6.93
C LYS A 160 -22.86 -12.16 -8.36
N LYS A 161 -21.88 -12.63 -9.12
CA LYS A 161 -21.80 -12.37 -10.55
C LYS A 161 -22.93 -13.16 -11.21
N THR A 162 -24.00 -12.48 -11.62
CA THR A 162 -25.03 -13.11 -12.44
C THR A 162 -24.42 -13.35 -13.82
N VAL A 163 -24.41 -14.61 -14.26
CA VAL A 163 -23.94 -15.05 -15.58
C VAL A 163 -25.11 -15.06 -16.54
#